data_AF-A0A0K8P478-F1
#
_entry.id   AF-A0A0K8P478-F1
#
_cell.length_a   1.000
_cell.length_b   1.000
_cell.length_c   1.000
_cell.angle_alpha   90.00
_cell.angle_beta   90.00
_cell.angle_gamma   90.00
#
_symmetry.space_group_name_H-M   'P 1'
#
loop_
_entity.id
_entity.type
_entity.pdbx_description
1 polymer ?
#
loop_
_entity_poly.entity_id
_entity_poly.type
_entity_poly.pdbx_seq_one_letter_code
_entity_poly.pdbx_strand_id
1 'polypeptide(L)'
;MKNLQDVTERICELKGSLIALDAFLPALVETLPSAALTRLLQSFDAHAEAARTVILHADISELVLAAFERDVARNRALLSAAAEAPAALGVPG
;
A
#
# COMPACT_ATOMS: atom_id res chain seq x y z
N MET A 1 25.55 -22.08 2.50
CA MET A 1 25.54 -20.91 1.58
C MET A 1 24.23 -20.98 0.82
N LYS A 2 23.36 -19.96 0.90
CA LYS A 2 22.20 -19.88 0.00
C LYS A 2 22.74 -19.70 -1.42
N ASN A 3 22.35 -20.56 -2.35
CA ASN A 3 22.81 -20.42 -3.74
C ASN A 3 22.00 -19.29 -4.43
N LEU A 4 22.47 -18.79 -5.56
CA LEU A 4 21.80 -17.72 -6.30
C LEU A 4 20.36 -18.10 -6.74
N GLN A 5 20.12 -19.39 -6.92
CA GLN A 5 18.81 -19.93 -7.27
C GLN A 5 17.82 -19.76 -6.11
N ASP A 6 18.20 -20.08 -4.87
CA ASP A 6 17.36 -19.90 -3.67
C ASP A 6 16.95 -18.42 -3.51
N VAL A 7 17.87 -17.49 -3.80
CA VAL A 7 17.58 -16.04 -3.77
C VAL A 7 16.58 -15.67 -4.86
N THR A 8 16.75 -16.22 -6.06
CA THR A 8 15.84 -15.97 -7.19
C THR A 8 14.44 -16.50 -6.93
N GLU A 9 14.32 -17.71 -6.40
CA GLU A 9 13.04 -18.31 -6.03
C GLU A 9 12.33 -17.48 -4.97
N ARG A 10 13.06 -17.04 -3.93
CA ARG A 10 12.48 -16.18 -2.90
C ARG A 10 12.03 -14.81 -3.42
N ILE A 11 12.77 -14.25 -4.39
CA ILE A 11 12.35 -13.03 -5.09
C ILE A 11 11.06 -13.27 -5.87
N CYS A 12 10.93 -14.41 -6.57
CA CYS A 12 9.71 -14.77 -7.29
C CYS A 12 8.50 -14.92 -6.36
N GLU A 13 8.67 -15.57 -5.21
CA GLU A 13 7.61 -15.68 -4.19
C GLU A 13 7.18 -14.30 -3.66
N LEU A 14 8.16 -13.43 -3.37
CA LEU A 14 7.89 -12.08 -2.89
C LEU A 14 7.12 -11.26 -3.94
N LYS A 15 7.53 -11.33 -5.22
CA LYS A 15 6.84 -10.67 -6.33
C LYS A 15 5.40 -11.15 -6.45
N GLY A 16 5.16 -12.46 -6.38
CA GLY A 16 3.81 -13.02 -6.40
C GLY A 16 2.93 -12.48 -5.27
N SER A 17 3.50 -12.39 -4.06
CA SER A 17 2.80 -11.85 -2.89
C SER A 17 2.46 -10.37 -3.04
N LEU A 18 3.39 -9.57 -3.59
CA LEU A 18 3.15 -8.14 -3.87
C LEU A 18 2.06 -7.94 -4.91
N ILE A 19 2.03 -8.74 -5.98
CA ILE A 19 0.98 -8.68 -7.00
C ILE A 19 -0.39 -9.04 -6.40
N ALA A 20 -0.45 -10.05 -5.54
CA ALA A 20 -1.69 -10.41 -4.86
C ALA A 20 -2.22 -9.28 -3.97
N LEU A 21 -1.32 -8.59 -3.24
CA LEU A 21 -1.69 -7.41 -2.45
C LEU A 21 -2.13 -6.23 -3.33
N ASP A 22 -1.47 -6.01 -4.46
CA ASP A 22 -1.81 -4.94 -5.41
C ASP A 22 -3.21 -5.13 -6.03
N ALA A 23 -3.64 -6.39 -6.22
CA ALA A 23 -5.01 -6.70 -6.63
C ALA A 23 -6.02 -6.62 -5.48
N PHE A 24 -5.62 -7.03 -4.27
CA PHE A 24 -6.50 -7.08 -3.11
C PHE A 24 -6.85 -5.70 -2.55
N LEU A 25 -5.86 -4.79 -2.45
CA LEU A 25 -6.04 -3.49 -1.82
C LEU A 25 -7.11 -2.62 -2.51
N PRO A 26 -7.12 -2.47 -3.86
CA PRO A 26 -8.19 -1.75 -4.54
C PRO A 26 -9.57 -2.39 -4.31
N ALA A 27 -9.68 -3.71 -4.42
CA ALA A 27 -10.93 -4.44 -4.19
C ALA A 27 -11.45 -4.22 -2.75
N LEU A 28 -10.57 -4.16 -1.76
CA LEU A 28 -10.95 -3.83 -0.39
C LEU A 28 -11.42 -2.37 -0.28
N VAL A 29 -10.67 -1.42 -0.85
CA VAL A 29 -10.97 0.02 -0.80
C VAL A 29 -12.34 0.33 -1.43
N GLU A 30 -12.68 -0.31 -2.56
CA GLU A 30 -13.96 -0.15 -3.25
C GLU A 30 -15.18 -0.54 -2.38
N THR A 31 -14.99 -1.41 -1.39
CA THR A 31 -16.08 -1.87 -0.51
C THR A 31 -16.30 -0.99 0.72
N LEU A 32 -15.40 -0.03 0.99
CA LEU A 32 -15.45 0.78 2.21
C LEU A 32 -16.33 2.02 2.04
N PRO A 33 -17.13 2.38 3.05
CA PRO A 33 -17.86 3.64 3.04
C PRO A 33 -16.90 4.83 3.16
N SER A 34 -17.29 6.00 2.63
CA SER A 34 -16.47 7.22 2.62
C SER A 34 -15.89 7.59 4.00
N ALA A 35 -16.69 7.50 5.07
CA ALA A 35 -16.20 7.76 6.44
C ALA A 35 -15.09 6.79 6.90
N ALA A 36 -15.14 5.53 6.47
CA ALA A 36 -14.09 4.56 6.72
C ALA A 36 -12.85 4.83 5.86
N LEU A 37 -13.02 5.27 4.61
CA LEU A 37 -11.93 5.68 3.73
C LEU A 37 -11.16 6.87 4.29
N THR A 38 -11.84 7.90 4.81
CA THR A 38 -11.18 9.04 5.47
C THR A 38 -10.36 8.60 6.69
N ARG A 39 -10.91 7.71 7.53
CA ARG A 39 -10.18 7.16 8.68
C ARG A 39 -8.99 6.30 8.24
N LEU A 40 -9.17 5.49 7.20
CA LEU A 40 -8.12 4.67 6.62
C LEU A 40 -6.97 5.53 6.11
N LEU A 41 -7.25 6.62 5.40
CA LEU A 41 -6.24 7.58 4.92
C LEU A 41 -5.43 8.17 6.08
N GLN A 42 -6.10 8.64 7.14
CA GLN A 42 -5.43 9.19 8.33
C GLN A 42 -4.56 8.14 9.03
N SER A 43 -5.09 6.93 9.19
CA SER A 43 -4.35 5.81 9.80
C SER A 43 -3.15 5.44 8.93
N PHE A 44 -3.32 5.36 7.61
CA PHE A 44 -2.26 5.04 6.67
C PHE A 44 -1.12 6.05 6.73
N ASP A 45 -1.43 7.35 6.73
CA ASP A 45 -0.41 8.42 6.87
C ASP A 45 0.38 8.27 8.19
N ALA A 46 -0.29 7.98 9.30
CA ALA A 46 0.36 7.75 10.59
C ALA A 46 1.26 6.50 10.61
N HIS A 47 0.81 5.39 10.03
CA HIS A 47 1.60 4.16 9.93
C HIS A 47 2.80 4.33 8.98
N ALA A 48 2.61 5.05 7.87
CA ALA A 48 3.70 5.38 6.96
C ALA A 48 4.79 6.18 7.67
N GLU A 49 4.41 7.17 8.48
CA GLU A 49 5.38 7.97 9.23
C GLU A 49 6.15 7.16 10.28
N ALA A 50 5.46 6.26 10.99
CA ALA A 50 6.12 5.33 11.90
C ALA A 50 7.12 4.43 11.14
N ALA A 51 6.73 3.91 9.97
CA ALA A 51 7.60 3.09 9.13
C ALA A 51 8.81 3.88 8.59
N ARG A 52 8.64 5.14 8.16
CA ARG A 52 9.75 6.03 7.79
C ARG A 52 10.77 6.15 8.90
N THR A 53 10.29 6.41 10.11
CA THR A 53 11.16 6.52 11.28
C THR A 53 11.95 5.25 11.49
N VAL A 54 11.34 4.06 11.36
CA VAL A 54 12.06 2.78 11.47
C VAL A 54 13.10 2.63 10.36
N ILE A 55 12.75 2.92 9.10
CA ILE A 55 13.66 2.78 7.95
C ILE A 55 14.88 3.70 8.11
N LEU A 56 14.69 4.93 8.55
CA LEU A 56 15.77 5.91 8.76
C LEU A 56 16.78 5.48 9.84
N HIS A 57 16.39 4.59 10.76
CA HIS A 57 17.25 4.11 11.85
C HIS A 57 17.71 2.66 11.67
N ALA A 58 17.41 2.03 10.53
CA ALA A 58 17.80 0.68 10.22
C ALA A 58 18.92 0.66 9.16
N ASP A 59 19.77 -0.37 9.20
CA ASP A 59 20.76 -0.61 8.14
C ASP A 59 20.05 -1.17 6.89
N ILE A 60 19.40 -0.28 6.16
CA ILE A 60 18.54 -0.56 5.01
C ILE A 60 19.02 0.26 3.82
N SER A 61 18.97 -0.33 2.62
CA SER A 61 19.36 0.33 1.38
C SER A 61 18.47 1.54 1.07
N GLU A 62 19.07 2.63 0.58
CA GLU A 62 18.38 3.79 0.01
C GLU A 62 17.35 3.42 -1.08
N LEU A 63 17.58 2.32 -1.81
CA LEU A 63 16.63 1.81 -2.79
C LEU A 63 15.31 1.37 -2.15
N VAL A 64 15.36 0.84 -0.93
CA VAL A 64 14.17 0.45 -0.15
C VAL A 64 13.43 1.69 0.32
N LEU A 65 14.12 2.71 0.84
CA LEU A 65 13.50 3.97 1.23
C LEU A 65 12.81 4.65 0.03
N ALA A 66 13.50 4.73 -1.11
CA ALA A 66 12.92 5.30 -2.32
C ALA A 66 11.71 4.51 -2.84
N ALA A 67 11.74 3.18 -2.76
CA ALA A 67 10.60 2.34 -3.12
C ALA A 67 9.42 2.54 -2.17
N PHE A 68 9.69 2.58 -0.87
CA PHE A 68 8.71 2.83 0.17
C PHE A 68 7.99 4.17 -0.06
N GLU A 69 8.71 5.27 -0.28
CA GLU A 69 8.09 6.58 -0.49
C GLU A 69 7.21 6.63 -1.75
N ARG A 70 7.67 6.02 -2.85
CA ARG A 70 6.87 5.94 -4.08
C ARG A 70 5.56 5.16 -3.85
N ASP A 71 5.64 4.04 -3.13
CA ASP A 71 4.48 3.19 -2.88
C ASP A 71 3.51 3.83 -1.88
N VAL A 72 4.01 4.54 -0.87
CA VAL A 72 3.18 5.34 0.04
C VAL A 72 2.45 6.44 -0.73
N ALA A 73 3.15 7.19 -1.59
CA ALA A 73 2.53 8.23 -2.40
C ALA A 73 1.44 7.67 -3.33
N ARG A 74 1.70 6.53 -3.99
CA ARG A 74 0.73 5.83 -4.84
C ARG A 74 -0.53 5.44 -4.05
N ASN A 75 -0.35 4.75 -2.92
CA ASN A 75 -1.49 4.26 -2.13
C ASN A 75 -2.29 5.43 -1.52
N ARG A 76 -1.62 6.49 -1.09
CA ARG A 76 -2.27 7.70 -0.59
C ARG A 76 -3.15 8.34 -1.67
N ALA A 77 -2.64 8.45 -2.90
CA ALA A 77 -3.42 8.98 -4.02
C ALA A 77 -4.66 8.12 -4.32
N LEU A 78 -4.53 6.80 -4.28
CA LEU A 78 -5.66 5.87 -4.47
C LEU A 78 -6.73 6.06 -3.37
N LEU A 79 -6.32 6.15 -2.11
CA LEU A 79 -7.22 6.36 -0.98
C LEU A 79 -7.92 7.72 -1.02
N SER A 80 -7.19 8.78 -1.37
CA SER A 80 -7.77 10.12 -1.53
C SER A 80 -8.80 10.14 -2.66
N ALA A 81 -8.47 9.56 -3.83
CA ALA A 81 -9.40 9.48 -4.95
C ALA A 81 -10.67 8.68 -4.59
N ALA A 82 -10.53 7.57 -3.86
CA ALA A 82 -11.66 6.77 -3.41
C ALA A 82 -12.53 7.50 -2.38
N ALA A 83 -11.94 8.30 -1.48
CA ALA A 83 -12.68 9.07 -0.48
C ALA A 83 -13.47 10.24 -1.09
N GLU A 84 -12.95 10.83 -2.17
CA GLU A 84 -13.56 11.94 -2.93
C GLU A 84 -14.54 11.47 -3.99
N ALA A 85 -14.52 10.18 -4.36
CA ALA A 85 -15.44 9.62 -5.33
C ALA A 85 -16.88 9.89 -4.88
N PRO A 86 -17.73 10.51 -5.72
CA PRO A 86 -19.11 10.72 -5.38
C PRO A 86 -19.74 9.35 -5.11
N ALA A 87 -20.46 9.23 -3.99
CA ALA A 87 -21.26 8.04 -3.68
C ALA A 87 -22.10 7.74 -4.91
N ALA A 88 -21.71 6.70 -5.67
CA ALA A 88 -22.31 6.42 -6.96
C ALA A 88 -23.81 6.16 -6.73
N LEU A 89 -24.61 7.13 -7.17
CA LEU A 89 -26.05 7.07 -7.45
C LEU A 89 -26.82 6.10 -6.54
N GLY A 90 -27.34 6.64 -5.43
CA GLY A 90 -28.56 6.09 -4.86
C GLY A 90 -29.62 6.03 -5.95
N VAL A 91 -29.87 4.84 -6.48
CA VAL A 91 -31.02 4.58 -7.36
C VAL A 91 -32.26 4.71 -6.49
N PRO A 92 -33.17 5.66 -6.76
CA PRO A 92 -34.48 5.64 -6.13
C PRO A 92 -35.32 4.54 -6.78
N GLY A 93 -35.77 3.59 -5.96
CA GLY A 93 -36.88 2.68 -6.26
C GLY A 93 -38.03 2.98 -5.33
#